data_AF-A0A0F9R3G6-F1
#
_entry.id   AF-A0A0F9R3G6-F1
#
_cell.length_a   1.000
_cell.length_b   1.000
_cell.length_c   1.000
_cell.angle_alpha   90.00
_cell.angle_beta   90.00
_cell.angle_gamma   90.00
#
_symmetry.space_group_name_H-M   'P 1'
#
loop_
_entity.id
_entity.type
_entity.pdbx_description
1 polymer ?
#
loop_
_entity_poly.entity_id
_entity_poly.type
_entity_poly.pdbx_seq_one_letter_code
_entity_poly.pdbx_strand_id
1 'polypeptide(L)'
;MSGEREQTQEELTVPVTRGLDGIRFKRQVATGHFDGRPYTLSVSLDMRYLTVLIDNFDPWQIDMSELALAVRKRADDIDKEAR
;
A
#
# COMPACT_ATOMS: atom_id res chain seq x y z
N MET A 1 50.26 15.31 8.68
CA MET A 1 49.35 14.87 7.59
C MET A 1 49.05 13.39 7.82
N SER A 2 47.76 13.02 7.74
CA SER A 2 47.18 11.65 7.74
C SER A 2 47.32 10.86 9.06
N GLY A 3 46.35 10.07 9.56
CA GLY A 3 45.03 9.62 9.11
C GLY A 3 44.16 9.33 10.35
N GLU A 4 42.83 9.46 10.25
CA GLU A 4 41.88 8.32 10.29
C GLU A 4 41.73 7.73 11.71
N ARG A 5 40.68 8.11 12.46
CA ARG A 5 39.45 7.31 12.71
C ARG A 5 39.77 5.83 12.95
N GLU A 6 39.40 5.26 14.10
CA GLU A 6 38.13 4.55 14.15
C GLU A 6 37.52 4.47 15.57
N GLN A 7 36.25 4.86 15.61
CA GLN A 7 35.26 4.50 16.62
C GLN A 7 35.03 2.99 16.60
N THR A 8 34.81 2.39 17.77
CA THR A 8 33.94 1.21 17.85
C THR A 8 33.01 1.40 19.04
N GLN A 9 31.83 1.99 18.76
CA GLN A 9 30.67 1.84 19.61
C GLN A 9 29.96 0.58 19.13
N GLU A 10 29.88 -0.43 19.99
CA GLU A 10 28.99 -1.56 19.81
C GLU A 10 27.55 -1.04 19.72
N GLU A 11 27.00 -1.07 18.51
CA GLU A 11 25.64 -0.69 18.22
C GLU A 11 24.75 -1.86 18.63
N LEU A 12 24.07 -1.73 19.79
CA LEU A 12 22.94 -2.59 20.15
C LEU A 12 21.94 -2.55 19.00
N THR A 13 21.90 -3.62 18.20
CA THR A 13 20.96 -3.74 17.09
C THR A 13 19.60 -4.13 17.66
N VAL A 14 18.89 -3.17 18.23
CA VAL A 14 17.46 -3.28 18.46
C VAL A 14 16.80 -3.20 17.08
N PRO A 15 15.92 -4.14 16.67
CA PRO A 15 15.27 -4.06 15.39
C PRO A 15 14.46 -2.76 15.33
N VAL A 16 14.92 -1.85 14.48
CA VAL A 16 14.22 -0.60 14.20
C VAL A 16 12.96 -0.99 13.44
N THR A 17 11.83 -1.13 14.14
CA THR A 17 10.52 -0.98 13.51
C THR A 17 10.43 0.48 13.10
N ARG A 18 11.00 0.82 11.94
CA ARG A 18 10.88 2.17 11.36
C ARG A 18 9.40 2.48 11.35
N GLY A 19 9.03 3.55 12.04
CA GLY A 19 7.64 3.96 12.21
C GLY A 19 6.92 3.88 10.87
N LEU A 20 5.77 3.20 10.87
CA LEU A 20 4.74 3.40 9.85
C LEU A 20 4.19 4.82 10.04
N ASP A 21 5.03 5.83 9.82
CA ASP A 21 4.58 7.22 9.71
C ASP A 21 3.79 7.31 8.40
N GLY A 22 2.50 6.98 8.52
CA GLY A 22 1.44 7.09 7.53
C GLY A 22 1.87 6.80 6.10
N ILE A 23 1.76 5.54 5.66
CA ILE A 23 1.79 5.21 4.23
C ILE A 23 0.65 5.98 3.56
N ARG A 24 0.96 7.14 2.98
CA ARG A 24 0.10 7.86 2.05
C ARG A 24 0.58 7.52 0.66
N PHE A 25 -0.14 6.63 -0.02
CA PHE A 25 0.17 6.38 -1.42
C PHE A 25 -0.32 7.58 -2.22
N LYS A 26 0.60 8.27 -2.91
CA LYS A 26 0.26 9.42 -3.76
C LYS A 26 -0.79 8.96 -4.77
N ARG A 27 -1.91 9.70 -4.82
CA ARG A 27 -3.03 9.50 -5.76
C ARG A 27 -2.48 9.15 -7.14
N GLN A 28 -2.79 7.94 -7.62
CA GLN A 28 -2.47 7.54 -8.99
C GLN A 28 -3.70 7.75 -9.86
N VAL A 29 -3.48 8.30 -11.05
CA VAL A 29 -4.53 8.56 -12.03
C VAL A 29 -4.23 7.75 -13.28
N ALA A 30 -5.21 7.02 -13.77
CA ALA A 30 -5.17 6.27 -15.02
C ALA A 30 -6.36 6.67 -15.89
N THR A 31 -6.17 6.67 -17.21
CA THR A 31 -7.25 6.90 -18.17
C THR A 31 -7.46 5.63 -19.00
N GLY A 32 -8.71 5.27 -19.27
CA GLY A 32 -9.05 4.06 -20.02
C GLY A 32 -10.32 4.23 -20.85
N HIS A 33 -10.75 3.14 -21.48
CA HIS A 33 -12.04 3.07 -22.17
C HIS A 33 -12.81 1.86 -21.65
N PHE A 34 -14.09 2.04 -21.33
CA PHE A 34 -15.01 0.96 -20.96
C PHE A 34 -16.30 1.13 -21.77
N ASP A 35 -16.71 0.08 -22.47
CA ASP A 35 -17.87 0.11 -23.38
C ASP A 35 -17.81 1.26 -24.41
N GLY A 36 -16.61 1.51 -24.96
CA GLY A 36 -16.36 2.58 -25.92
C GLY A 36 -16.36 4.01 -25.35
N ARG A 37 -16.59 4.18 -24.04
CA ARG A 37 -16.57 5.49 -23.37
C ARG A 37 -15.25 5.70 -22.63
N PRO A 38 -14.59 6.86 -22.79
CA PRO A 38 -13.39 7.17 -22.02
C PRO A 38 -13.74 7.33 -20.54
N TYR A 39 -12.87 6.87 -19.64
CA TYR A 39 -12.98 7.10 -18.22
C TYR A 39 -11.64 7.48 -17.58
N THR A 40 -11.69 8.17 -16.44
CA THR A 40 -10.54 8.47 -15.58
C THR A 40 -10.70 7.76 -14.25
N LEU A 41 -9.73 6.93 -13.87
CA LEU A 41 -9.67 6.25 -12.59
C LEU A 41 -8.63 6.94 -11.70
N SER A 42 -9.00 7.22 -10.46
CA SER A 42 -8.12 7.74 -9.43
C SER A 42 -8.13 6.80 -8.23
N VAL A 43 -6.96 6.32 -7.83
CA VAL A 43 -6.78 5.46 -6.66
C VAL A 43 -5.90 6.19 -5.64
N SER A 44 -6.37 6.28 -4.40
CA SER A 44 -5.60 6.82 -3.28
C SER A 44 -5.72 5.92 -2.06
N LEU A 45 -4.63 5.80 -1.33
CA LEU A 45 -4.56 5.01 -0.12
C LEU A 45 -4.14 5.90 1.05
N ASP A 46 -4.92 5.85 2.12
CA ASP A 46 -4.53 6.35 3.44
C ASP A 46 -4.42 5.19 4.45
N MET A 47 -4.20 5.51 5.73
CA MET A 47 -3.99 4.49 6.77
C MET A 47 -5.19 3.56 6.98
N ARG A 48 -6.41 4.00 6.65
CA ARG A 48 -7.65 3.27 6.93
C ARG A 48 -8.39 2.88 5.66
N TYR A 49 -8.31 3.68 4.62
CA TYR A 49 -9.13 3.52 3.43
C TYR A 49 -8.33 3.45 2.13
N LEU A 50 -8.72 2.52 1.27
CA LEU A 50 -8.50 2.59 -0.16
C LEU A 50 -9.69 3.34 -0.78
N THR A 51 -9.42 4.48 -1.41
CA THR A 51 -10.44 5.26 -2.12
C THR A 51 -10.26 5.10 -3.63
N VAL A 52 -11.34 4.74 -4.30
CA VAL A 52 -11.42 4.60 -5.76
C VAL A 52 -12.43 5.59 -6.30
N LEU A 53 -12.02 6.41 -7.26
CA LEU A 53 -12.86 7.40 -7.92
C LEU A 53 -12.82 7.17 -9.43
N ILE A 54 -13.99 7.11 -10.08
CA ILE A 54 -14.11 7.01 -11.53
C ILE A 54 -14.81 8.27 -12.04
N ASP A 55 -14.23 8.90 -13.06
CA ASP A 55 -14.65 10.13 -13.73
C ASP A 55 -14.86 11.33 -12.81
N ASN A 56 -15.94 11.34 -12.03
CA ASN A 56 -16.23 12.22 -10.88
C ASN A 56 -17.44 11.68 -10.08
N PHE A 57 -17.69 10.37 -10.10
CA PHE A 57 -18.78 9.75 -9.35
C PHE A 57 -18.51 9.73 -7.84
N ASP A 58 -19.46 9.25 -7.05
CA ASP A 58 -19.26 9.06 -5.63
C ASP A 58 -18.04 8.15 -5.37
N PRO A 59 -17.10 8.57 -4.50
CA PRO A 59 -15.91 7.79 -4.24
C PRO A 59 -16.28 6.50 -3.52
N TRP A 60 -15.73 5.38 -3.99
CA TRP A 60 -15.83 4.10 -3.30
C TRP A 60 -14.71 4.00 -2.27
N GLN A 61 -15.09 3.89 -1.01
CA GLN A 61 -14.17 3.74 0.11
C GLN A 61 -14.22 2.30 0.63
N ILE A 62 -13.05 1.68 0.73
CA ILE A 62 -12.87 0.32 1.19
C ILE A 62 -11.99 0.36 2.43
N ASP A 63 -12.45 -0.17 3.57
CA ASP A 63 -11.62 -0.28 4.77
C ASP A 63 -10.48 -1.27 4.52
N MET A 64 -9.25 -0.82 4.76
CA MET A 64 -8.03 -1.60 4.50
C MET A 64 -7.95 -2.86 5.37
N SER A 65 -8.55 -2.84 6.56
CA SER A 65 -8.61 -4.00 7.45
C SER A 65 -9.50 -5.10 6.86
N GLU A 66 -10.65 -4.70 6.30
CA GLU A 66 -11.56 -5.61 5.62
C GLU A 66 -10.95 -6.15 4.33
N LEU A 67 -10.31 -5.28 3.54
CA LEU A 67 -9.60 -5.69 2.33
C LEU A 67 -8.49 -6.70 2.64
N ALA A 68 -7.66 -6.43 3.66
CA ALA A 68 -6.59 -7.33 4.08
C ALA A 68 -7.13 -8.69 4.54
N LEU A 69 -8.23 -8.69 5.29
CA LEU A 69 -8.90 -9.93 5.74
C LEU A 69 -9.44 -10.73 4.55
N ALA A 70 -10.09 -10.08 3.60
CA ALA A 70 -10.63 -10.73 2.40
C ALA A 70 -9.53 -11.32 1.51
N VAL A 71 -8.43 -10.57 1.30
CA VAL A 71 -7.26 -11.04 0.55
C VAL A 71 -6.63 -12.23 1.23
N ARG A 72 -6.44 -12.18 2.56
CA ARG A 72 -5.89 -13.30 3.33
C ARG A 72 -6.76 -14.55 3.21
N LYS A 73 -8.07 -14.40 3.43
CA LYS A 73 -9.01 -15.52 3.29
C LYS A 73 -8.93 -16.14 1.90
N ARG A 74 -8.88 -15.31 0.84
CA ARG A 74 -8.79 -15.82 -0.53
C ARG A 74 -7.47 -16.55 -0.79
N ALA A 75 -6.36 -16.07 -0.23
CA ALA A 75 -5.07 -16.76 -0.33
C ALA A 75 -5.10 -18.12 0.37
N ASP A 76 -5.69 -18.20 1.57
CA ASP A 76 -5.85 -19.45 2.31
C ASP A 76 -6.75 -20.46 1.56
N ASP A 77 -7.79 -19.99 0.88
CA ASP A 77 -8.68 -20.84 0.07
C ASP A 77 -7.94 -21.41 -1.16
N ILE A 78 -7.11 -20.60 -1.82
CA ILE A 78 -6.28 -21.06 -2.96
C ILE A 78 -5.25 -22.11 -2.51
N ASP A 79 -4.61 -21.94 -1.35
CA ASP A 79 -3.65 -22.92 -0.83
C ASP A 79 -4.31 -24.27 -0.51
N LYS A 80 -5.57 -24.26 -0.04
CA LYS A 80 -6.33 -25.49 0.22
C LYS A 80 -6.75 -26.19 -1.06
N GLU A 81 -7.14 -25.46 -2.09
CA GLU A 81 -7.53 -26.02 -3.39
C GLU A 81 -6.34 -26.62 -4.15
N ALA A 82 -5.11 -26.19 -3.85
CA ALA A 82 -3.88 -26.67 -4.48
C ALA A 82 -3.30 -27.96 -3.83
N ARG A 83 -3.88 -28.45 -2.74
CA ARG A 83 -3.44 -29.64 -1.98
C ARG A 83 -4.44 -30.78 -2.11
#